data_AF-A0A5D2QBJ7-F1
#
_entry.id   AF-A0A5D2QBJ7-F1
#
_cell.length_a   1.000
_cell.length_b   1.000
_cell.length_c   1.000
_cell.angle_alpha   90.00
_cell.angle_beta   90.00
_cell.angle_gamma   90.00
#
_symmetry.space_group_name_H-M   'P 1'
#
loop_
_entity.id
_entity.type
_entity.pdbx_description
1 polymer ?
#
loop_
_entity_poly.entity_id
_entity_poly.type
_entity_poly.pdbx_seq_one_letter_code
_entity_poly.pdbx_strand_id
1 'polypeptide(L)'
;MLRLQSHQKIDQNEACKKLGASKDVVDIDSNLKDPQACGLYAPDIYNNMRVTELNQRPSTNYMEQLQRDITPSMRGILVDWLVELVPDTLYLTVSLIDRFLSHNFIEKQRLQLLGVACMLIASKYEEICAPRVEEFCFITDNTYTRREDFLFVRKPQVLKMESKVLNLLYFQLSVPTTKTFLRFILAAQASYKVPCLELEFLAKYLAELTLLEYSFLKFLPSNIAASAVFLARWTLNQSDHPWNPTLEHYTS
;
A
#
# COMPACT_ATOMS: atom_id res chain seq x y z
N MET A 1 -29.87 -8.17 -61.33
CA MET A 1 -30.28 -6.94 -60.62
C MET A 1 -30.66 -7.34 -59.21
N LEU A 2 -29.82 -7.04 -58.22
CA LEU A 2 -30.16 -6.71 -56.82
C LEU A 2 -28.86 -6.62 -56.00
N ARG A 3 -28.58 -5.41 -55.52
CA ARG A 3 -27.49 -5.04 -54.60
C ARG A 3 -27.76 -5.65 -53.23
N LEU A 4 -26.74 -6.19 -52.57
CA LEU A 4 -26.71 -6.37 -51.12
C LEU A 4 -25.48 -5.66 -50.56
N GLN A 5 -25.74 -4.90 -49.50
CA GLN A 5 -24.90 -3.84 -48.95
C GLN A 5 -23.67 -4.38 -48.24
N SER A 6 -22.58 -3.63 -48.40
CA SER A 6 -21.33 -3.74 -47.64
C SER A 6 -21.57 -3.40 -46.16
N HIS A 7 -21.47 -4.38 -45.27
CA HIS A 7 -21.28 -4.10 -43.85
C HIS A 7 -19.80 -3.78 -43.59
N GLN A 8 -19.60 -2.57 -43.08
CA GLN A 8 -18.33 -2.01 -42.63
C GLN A 8 -17.68 -2.94 -41.59
N LYS A 9 -16.54 -3.53 -41.94
CA LYS A 9 -15.51 -3.88 -40.96
C LYS A 9 -14.95 -2.56 -40.46
N ILE A 10 -15.45 -2.08 -39.32
CA ILE A 10 -14.80 -1.02 -38.56
C ILE A 10 -13.44 -1.59 -38.14
N ASP A 11 -12.41 -0.95 -38.67
CA ASP A 11 -11.02 -1.35 -38.60
C ASP A 11 -10.54 -1.25 -37.14
N GLN A 12 -10.32 -2.40 -36.48
CA GLN A 12 -9.73 -2.44 -35.13
C GLN A 12 -8.32 -1.82 -35.06
N ASN A 13 -7.71 -1.53 -36.23
CA ASN A 13 -6.43 -0.84 -36.34
C ASN A 13 -6.48 0.68 -36.14
N GLU A 14 -7.66 1.31 -36.06
CA GLU A 14 -7.75 2.77 -35.87
C GLU A 14 -7.91 3.21 -34.40
N ALA A 15 -8.35 2.33 -33.51
CA ALA A 15 -8.50 2.67 -32.09
C ALA A 15 -7.15 2.71 -31.34
N CYS A 16 -6.15 1.92 -31.77
CA CYS A 16 -4.82 1.90 -31.15
C CYS A 16 -3.89 3.05 -31.58
N LYS A 17 -4.31 3.96 -32.48
CA LYS A 17 -3.46 5.06 -32.98
C LYS A 17 -3.57 6.37 -32.19
N LYS A 18 -4.33 6.42 -31.09
CA LYS A 18 -4.56 7.66 -30.31
C LYS A 18 -3.94 7.74 -28.91
N LEU A 19 -3.01 6.85 -28.57
CA LEU A 19 -2.04 7.15 -27.51
C LEU A 19 -0.64 7.09 -28.12
N GLY A 20 0.09 8.20 -28.03
CA GLY A 20 1.45 8.31 -28.53
C GLY A 20 2.41 7.43 -27.73
N ALA A 21 2.43 6.14 -28.03
CA ALA A 21 3.47 5.24 -27.54
C ALA A 21 4.79 5.65 -28.22
N SER A 22 5.65 6.34 -27.46
CA SER A 22 7.05 6.49 -27.83
C SER A 22 7.65 5.09 -28.05
N LYS A 23 8.51 4.93 -29.06
CA LYS A 23 9.13 3.64 -29.43
C LYS A 23 9.94 2.98 -28.30
N ASP A 24 10.18 3.69 -27.20
CA ASP A 24 11.04 3.27 -26.08
C ASP A 24 10.26 2.82 -24.83
N VAL A 25 8.92 2.77 -24.87
CA VAL A 25 8.09 2.31 -23.74
C VAL A 25 7.82 0.81 -23.84
N VAL A 26 8.21 0.06 -22.82
CA VAL A 26 7.94 -1.39 -22.71
C VAL A 26 6.58 -1.61 -22.04
N ASP A 27 5.75 -2.46 -22.63
CA ASP A 27 4.48 -2.88 -22.02
C ASP A 27 4.72 -3.92 -20.91
N ILE A 28 4.57 -3.50 -19.64
CA ILE A 28 4.79 -4.35 -18.47
C ILE A 28 3.59 -5.25 -18.18
N ASP A 29 2.44 -5.00 -18.82
CA ASP A 29 1.17 -5.72 -18.64
C ASP A 29 0.93 -6.78 -19.74
N SER A 30 1.87 -6.89 -20.69
CA SER A 30 1.81 -7.82 -21.82
C SER A 30 1.96 -9.31 -21.46
N ASN A 31 2.25 -9.65 -20.19
CA ASN A 31 2.44 -11.03 -19.77
C ASN A 31 1.12 -11.81 -19.65
N LEU A 32 0.57 -12.23 -20.79
CA LEU A 32 -0.67 -13.01 -20.89
C LEU A 32 -0.57 -14.44 -20.33
N LYS A 33 0.63 -14.89 -19.93
CA LYS A 33 0.84 -16.25 -19.39
C LYS A 33 0.48 -16.37 -17.92
N ASP A 34 0.47 -15.25 -17.20
CA ASP A 34 0.07 -15.21 -15.80
C ASP A 34 -1.41 -14.79 -15.71
N PRO A 35 -2.31 -15.69 -15.27
CA PRO A 35 -3.71 -15.36 -15.05
C PRO A 35 -3.92 -14.22 -14.05
N GLN A 36 -2.96 -13.97 -13.14
CA GLN A 36 -2.99 -12.89 -12.16
C GLN A 36 -2.55 -11.54 -12.72
N ALA A 37 -1.85 -11.51 -13.87
CA ALA A 37 -1.38 -10.26 -14.47
C ALA A 37 -2.53 -9.39 -14.98
N CYS A 38 -3.67 -10.00 -15.35
CA CYS A 38 -4.90 -9.29 -15.72
C CYS A 38 -4.69 -8.10 -16.68
N GLY A 39 -3.75 -8.22 -17.63
CA GLY A 39 -3.25 -7.09 -18.43
C GLY A 39 -4.35 -6.30 -19.16
N LEU A 40 -5.42 -6.97 -19.58
CA LEU A 40 -6.60 -6.33 -20.21
C LEU A 40 -7.28 -5.30 -19.31
N TYR A 41 -7.30 -5.52 -17.99
CA TYR A 41 -7.94 -4.64 -17.00
C TYR A 41 -6.94 -3.75 -16.28
N ALA A 42 -5.63 -3.91 -16.52
CA ALA A 42 -4.59 -3.16 -15.80
C ALA A 42 -4.77 -1.64 -15.88
N PRO A 43 -5.17 -1.02 -17.02
CA PRO A 43 -5.44 0.41 -17.08
C PRO A 43 -6.62 0.85 -16.18
N ASP A 44 -7.72 0.10 -16.20
CA ASP A 44 -8.91 0.42 -15.39
C ASP A 44 -8.64 0.26 -13.90
N ILE A 45 -7.95 -0.82 -13.53
CA ILE A 45 -7.52 -1.07 -12.14
C ILE A 45 -6.63 0.08 -11.68
N TYR A 46 -5.66 0.50 -12.50
CA TYR A 46 -4.75 1.58 -12.16
C TYR A 46 -5.44 2.94 -12.03
N ASN A 47 -6.33 3.28 -12.97
CA ASN A 47 -7.14 4.49 -12.89
C ASN A 47 -7.99 4.50 -11.61
N ASN A 48 -8.61 3.37 -11.26
CA ASN A 48 -9.36 3.26 -10.02
C ASN A 48 -8.47 3.44 -8.78
N MET A 49 -7.25 2.88 -8.77
CA MET A 49 -6.30 3.07 -7.66
C MET A 49 -5.88 4.53 -7.50
N ARG A 50 -5.60 5.24 -8.60
CA ARG A 50 -5.26 6.68 -8.60
C ARG A 50 -6.39 7.57 -8.10
N VAL A 51 -7.64 7.24 -8.43
CA VAL A 51 -8.80 7.97 -7.90
C VAL A 51 -9.01 7.64 -6.42
N THR A 52 -8.83 6.37 -6.04
CA THR A 52 -9.09 5.91 -4.68
C THR A 52 -8.06 6.44 -3.67
N GLU A 53 -6.79 6.58 -4.07
CA GLU A 53 -5.73 7.12 -3.19
C GLU A 53 -5.98 8.58 -2.80
N LEU A 54 -6.76 9.33 -3.59
CA LEU A 54 -7.16 10.70 -3.27
C LEU A 54 -8.29 10.76 -2.24
N ASN A 55 -9.23 9.81 -2.31
CA ASN A 55 -10.46 9.83 -1.52
C ASN A 55 -10.29 9.24 -0.12
N GLN A 56 -9.41 8.26 0.06
CA GLN A 56 -9.28 7.52 1.33
C GLN A 56 -8.06 7.95 2.16
N ARG A 57 -7.73 9.24 2.14
CA ARG A 57 -6.55 9.78 2.81
C ARG A 57 -6.78 10.04 4.30
N PRO A 58 -5.81 9.73 5.17
CA PRO A 58 -5.80 10.26 6.52
C PRO A 58 -5.54 11.77 6.51
N SER A 59 -5.97 12.45 7.57
CA SER A 59 -5.70 13.87 7.75
C SER A 59 -4.20 14.11 7.98
N THR A 60 -3.60 15.02 7.20
CA THR A 60 -2.15 15.26 7.25
C THR A 60 -1.68 15.99 8.52
N ASN A 61 -2.61 16.41 9.38
CA ASN A 61 -2.32 17.18 10.59
C ASN A 61 -3.10 16.71 11.81
N TYR A 62 -3.54 15.44 11.83
CA TYR A 62 -4.27 14.90 12.98
C TYR A 62 -3.44 14.90 14.27
N MET A 63 -2.11 14.86 14.18
CA MET A 63 -1.24 14.92 15.34
C MET A 63 -1.31 16.29 16.02
N GLU A 64 -1.39 17.36 15.24
CA GLU A 64 -1.45 18.73 15.73
C GLU A 64 -2.87 19.14 16.12
N GLN A 65 -3.88 18.66 15.39
CA GLN A 65 -5.27 19.12 15.56
C GLN A 65 -6.08 18.30 16.56
N LEU A 66 -5.84 16.99 16.63
CA LEU A 66 -6.72 16.08 17.39
C LEU A 66 -5.98 15.36 18.52
N GLN A 67 -4.77 14.86 18.26
CA GLN A 67 -4.03 14.09 19.25
C GLN A 67 -3.38 15.03 20.28
N ARG A 68 -3.54 14.69 21.57
CA ARG A 68 -2.95 15.45 22.69
C ARG A 68 -1.96 14.62 23.51
N ASP A 69 -2.16 13.31 23.53
CA ASP A 69 -1.39 12.37 24.36
C ASP A 69 -0.37 11.56 23.55
N ILE A 70 -0.47 11.60 22.22
CA ILE A 70 0.37 10.86 21.28
C ILE A 70 1.17 11.85 20.46
N THR A 71 2.46 11.54 20.25
CA THR A 71 3.35 12.31 19.39
C THR A 71 3.68 11.54 18.10
N PRO A 72 4.17 12.21 17.05
CA PRO A 72 4.69 11.54 15.85
C PRO A 72 5.74 10.46 16.16
N SER A 73 6.60 10.71 17.16
CA SER A 73 7.61 9.74 17.62
C SER A 73 6.97 8.49 18.24
N MET A 74 5.92 8.63 19.05
CA MET A 74 5.20 7.47 19.61
C MET A 74 4.53 6.62 18.52
N ARG A 75 4.01 7.26 17.46
CA ARG A 75 3.52 6.55 16.27
C ARG A 75 4.65 5.80 15.57
N GLY A 76 5.80 6.45 15.34
CA GLY A 76 6.97 5.80 14.74
C GLY A 76 7.42 4.56 15.52
N ILE A 77 7.48 4.65 16.86
CA ILE A 77 7.81 3.52 17.75
C ILE A 77 6.78 2.39 17.63
N LEU A 78 5.48 2.72 17.54
CA LEU A 78 4.45 1.71 17.33
C LEU A 78 4.64 1.00 15.99
N VAL A 79 4.87 1.76 14.92
CA VAL A 79 5.04 1.19 13.56
C VAL A 79 6.28 0.31 13.51
N ASP A 80 7.40 0.77 14.07
CA ASP A 80 8.64 0.00 14.18
C ASP A 80 8.42 -1.35 14.90
N TRP A 81 7.72 -1.32 16.03
CA TRP A 81 7.35 -2.54 16.76
C TRP A 81 6.44 -3.48 15.93
N LEU A 82 5.54 -2.93 15.10
CA LEU A 82 4.64 -3.72 14.25
C LEU A 82 5.36 -4.38 13.06
N VAL A 83 6.49 -3.84 12.60
CA VAL A 83 7.30 -4.40 11.50
C VAL A 83 7.77 -5.82 11.85
N GLU A 84 8.08 -6.08 13.12
CA GLU A 84 8.57 -7.39 13.58
C GLU A 84 7.52 -8.52 13.48
N LEU A 85 6.24 -8.19 13.26
CA LEU A 85 5.15 -9.16 13.34
C LEU A 85 4.77 -9.73 11.98
N VAL A 86 4.36 -8.86 11.05
CA VAL A 86 3.90 -9.26 9.71
C VAL A 86 4.25 -8.16 8.71
N PRO A 87 5.36 -8.29 7.96
CA PRO A 87 5.82 -7.22 7.07
C PRO A 87 4.88 -6.99 5.89
N ASP A 88 4.25 -8.04 5.37
CA ASP A 88 3.42 -7.95 4.17
C ASP A 88 2.10 -7.18 4.39
N THR A 89 1.56 -7.18 5.60
CA THR A 89 0.31 -6.50 5.98
C THR A 89 0.52 -5.13 6.62
N LEU A 90 1.78 -4.71 6.75
CA LEU A 90 2.16 -3.49 7.46
C LEU A 90 1.56 -2.24 6.80
N TYR A 91 1.55 -2.17 5.47
CA TYR A 91 1.05 -1.00 4.73
C TYR A 91 -0.43 -0.72 5.00
N LEU A 92 -1.27 -1.77 4.95
CA LEU A 92 -2.69 -1.64 5.28
C LEU A 92 -2.86 -1.30 6.77
N THR A 93 -2.11 -1.97 7.65
CA THR A 93 -2.13 -1.71 9.09
C THR A 93 -1.88 -0.24 9.42
N VAL A 94 -0.82 0.34 8.87
CA VAL A 94 -0.45 1.75 9.06
C VAL A 94 -1.54 2.67 8.51
N SER A 95 -2.08 2.37 7.32
CA SER A 95 -3.19 3.13 6.75
C SER A 95 -4.43 3.14 7.66
N LEU A 96 -4.78 2.00 8.26
CA LEU A 96 -5.90 1.90 9.20
C LEU A 96 -5.64 2.70 10.48
N ILE A 97 -4.42 2.64 11.03
CA ILE A 97 -4.01 3.43 12.21
C ILE A 97 -4.17 4.92 11.93
N ASP A 98 -3.60 5.41 10.83
CA ASP A 98 -3.59 6.85 10.52
C ASP A 98 -5.01 7.37 10.22
N ARG A 99 -5.82 6.60 9.48
CA ARG A 99 -7.22 6.96 9.22
C ARG A 99 -8.05 6.98 10.51
N PHE A 100 -7.78 6.06 11.44
CA PHE A 100 -8.45 6.04 12.75
C PHE A 100 -8.05 7.25 13.61
N LEU A 101 -6.74 7.53 13.71
CA LEU A 101 -6.19 8.67 14.45
C LEU A 101 -6.58 10.02 13.85
N SER A 102 -6.98 10.04 12.58
CA SER A 102 -7.52 11.25 11.92
C SER A 102 -8.88 11.69 12.45
N HIS A 103 -9.65 10.77 13.05
CA HIS A 103 -11.03 11.02 13.47
C HIS A 103 -11.27 10.76 14.96
N ASN A 104 -10.37 10.06 15.65
CA ASN A 104 -10.52 9.74 17.06
C ASN A 104 -9.28 10.11 17.86
N PHE A 105 -9.51 10.83 18.95
CA PHE A 105 -8.53 10.96 20.00
C PHE A 105 -8.24 9.60 20.65
N ILE A 106 -6.95 9.30 20.86
CA ILE A 106 -6.51 8.10 21.57
C ILE A 106 -5.52 8.48 22.66
N GLU A 107 -5.74 7.95 23.86
CA GLU A 107 -4.79 8.04 24.95
C GLU A 107 -3.55 7.19 24.66
N LYS A 108 -2.37 7.67 25.05
CA LYS A 108 -1.08 6.97 24.86
C LYS A 108 -1.13 5.49 25.23
N GLN A 109 -1.78 5.14 26.34
CA GLN A 109 -1.87 3.77 26.87
C GLN A 109 -2.66 2.83 25.95
N ARG A 110 -3.52 3.38 25.08
CA ARG A 110 -4.38 2.63 24.16
C ARG A 110 -3.83 2.61 22.73
N LEU A 111 -2.70 3.26 22.47
CA LEU A 111 -2.08 3.30 21.15
C LEU A 111 -1.63 1.92 20.66
N GLN A 112 -1.01 1.11 21.54
CA GLN A 112 -0.64 -0.26 21.18
C GLN A 112 -1.87 -1.13 20.89
N LEU A 113 -2.94 -0.97 21.67
CA LEU A 113 -4.21 -1.67 21.44
C LEU A 113 -4.81 -1.32 20.06
N LEU A 114 -4.72 -0.06 19.64
CA LEU A 114 -5.11 0.35 18.28
C LEU A 114 -4.24 -0.35 17.23
N GLY A 115 -2.91 -0.31 17.37
CA GLY A 115 -2.00 -0.92 16.40
C GLY A 115 -2.26 -2.41 16.20
N VAL A 116 -2.46 -3.14 17.30
CA VAL A 116 -2.75 -4.58 17.29
C VAL A 116 -4.10 -4.88 16.65
N ALA A 117 -5.12 -4.07 16.95
CA ALA A 117 -6.45 -4.23 16.34
C ALA A 117 -6.41 -3.95 14.83
N CYS A 118 -5.67 -2.92 14.39
CA CYS A 118 -5.48 -2.62 12.98
C CYS A 118 -4.70 -3.74 12.27
N MET A 119 -3.66 -4.28 12.89
CA MET A 119 -2.89 -5.40 12.34
C MET A 119 -3.76 -6.65 12.22
N LEU A 120 -4.58 -6.97 13.23
CA LEU A 120 -5.55 -8.06 13.17
C LEU A 120 -6.53 -7.90 12.00
N ILE A 121 -7.06 -6.70 11.78
CA ILE A 121 -7.95 -6.40 10.64
C ILE A 121 -7.21 -6.60 9.32
N ALA A 122 -6.00 -6.03 9.19
CA ALA A 122 -5.20 -6.12 7.97
C ALA A 122 -4.84 -7.58 7.64
N SER A 123 -4.39 -8.35 8.63
CA SER A 123 -4.08 -9.77 8.44
C SER A 123 -5.32 -10.58 8.03
N LYS A 124 -6.50 -10.33 8.62
CA LYS A 124 -7.75 -10.97 8.18
C LYS A 124 -8.14 -10.60 6.74
N TYR A 125 -7.69 -9.46 6.24
CA TYR A 125 -8.04 -8.95 4.93
C TYR A 125 -7.08 -9.42 3.82
N GLU A 126 -5.77 -9.45 4.09
CA GLU A 126 -4.75 -9.73 3.06
C GLU A 126 -4.14 -11.14 3.16
N GLU A 127 -4.09 -11.75 4.35
CA GLU A 127 -3.42 -13.05 4.53
C GLU A 127 -4.34 -14.22 4.19
N ILE A 128 -3.77 -15.24 3.55
CA ILE A 128 -4.47 -16.52 3.32
C ILE A 128 -4.82 -17.16 4.67
N CYS A 129 -3.90 -17.06 5.64
CA CYS A 129 -4.02 -17.63 6.97
C CYS A 129 -3.73 -16.55 8.02
N ALA A 130 -4.73 -15.75 8.34
CA ALA A 130 -4.60 -14.71 9.36
C ALA A 130 -4.32 -15.30 10.76
N PRO A 131 -3.39 -14.70 11.54
CA PRO A 131 -3.15 -15.11 12.92
C PRO A 131 -4.39 -14.94 13.80
N ARG A 132 -4.52 -15.78 14.82
CA ARG A 132 -5.65 -15.68 15.76
C ARG A 132 -5.49 -14.49 16.69
N VAL A 133 -6.61 -14.01 17.23
CA VAL A 133 -6.60 -12.88 18.19
C VAL A 133 -5.76 -13.21 19.44
N GLU A 134 -5.69 -14.48 19.82
CA GLU A 134 -4.85 -14.96 20.93
C GLU A 134 -3.36 -14.69 20.70
N GLU A 135 -2.89 -14.85 19.46
CA GLU A 135 -1.47 -14.62 19.08
C GLU A 135 -1.13 -13.13 19.19
N PHE A 136 -2.03 -12.27 18.69
CA PHE A 136 -1.90 -10.82 18.85
C PHE A 136 -1.93 -10.36 20.31
N CYS A 137 -2.75 -11.01 21.15
CA CYS A 137 -2.73 -10.72 22.59
C CYS A 137 -1.37 -11.10 23.19
N PHE A 138 -0.82 -12.26 22.85
CA PHE A 138 0.45 -12.75 23.39
C PHE A 138 1.63 -11.83 23.06
N ILE A 139 1.69 -11.31 21.84
CA ILE A 139 2.79 -10.46 21.37
C ILE A 139 2.86 -9.11 22.11
N THR A 140 1.73 -8.62 22.64
CA THR A 140 1.68 -7.32 23.33
C THR A 140 2.38 -7.27 24.69
N ASP A 141 3.01 -8.37 25.16
CA ASP A 141 3.37 -8.52 26.58
C ASP A 141 4.77 -9.09 26.91
N ASN A 142 5.84 -8.37 26.55
CA ASN A 142 7.11 -8.45 27.30
C ASN A 142 7.03 -7.80 28.71
N THR A 143 5.84 -7.62 29.29
CA THR A 143 5.63 -6.87 30.54
C THR A 143 4.83 -7.66 31.58
N TYR A 144 5.46 -8.72 32.10
CA TYR A 144 5.21 -9.31 33.43
C TYR A 144 3.75 -9.36 33.91
N THR A 145 2.94 -10.34 33.47
CA THR A 145 1.99 -11.05 34.36
C THR A 145 1.46 -12.36 33.72
N ARG A 146 0.96 -13.27 34.55
CA ARG A 146 0.68 -14.70 34.26
C ARG A 146 -0.35 -14.89 33.13
N ARG A 147 -0.07 -15.87 32.25
CA ARG A 147 -0.67 -16.08 30.91
C ARG A 147 -2.18 -16.35 30.85
N GLU A 148 -2.84 -16.75 31.92
CA GLU A 148 -4.23 -17.25 31.88
C GLU A 148 -5.26 -16.13 32.10
N ASP A 149 -5.06 -15.29 33.12
CA ASP A 149 -5.92 -14.12 33.41
C ASP A 149 -5.78 -13.03 32.32
N PHE A 150 -4.60 -12.97 31.68
CA PHE A 150 -4.27 -11.96 30.68
C PHE A 150 -5.11 -12.12 29.39
N LEU A 151 -5.23 -13.34 28.86
CA LEU A 151 -5.97 -13.58 27.63
C LEU A 151 -7.46 -13.25 27.81
N PHE A 152 -8.01 -13.58 28.98
CA PHE A 152 -9.40 -13.31 29.33
C PHE A 152 -9.71 -11.80 29.35
N VAL A 153 -8.77 -10.97 29.80
CA VAL A 153 -8.95 -9.52 29.89
C VAL A 153 -8.65 -8.80 28.57
N ARG A 154 -7.65 -9.25 27.80
CA ARG A 154 -7.16 -8.53 26.61
C ARG A 154 -7.96 -8.84 25.35
N LYS A 155 -8.35 -10.09 25.13
CA LYS A 155 -9.13 -10.48 23.94
C LYS A 155 -10.39 -9.64 23.75
N PRO A 156 -11.22 -9.39 24.79
CA PRO A 156 -12.37 -8.50 24.66
C PRO A 156 -11.99 -7.05 24.28
N GLN A 157 -10.84 -6.55 24.73
CA GLN A 157 -10.40 -5.20 24.39
C GLN A 157 -9.99 -5.08 22.93
N VAL A 158 -9.23 -6.06 22.42
CA VAL A 158 -8.81 -6.11 21.01
C VAL A 158 -10.04 -6.20 20.10
N LEU A 159 -11.00 -7.08 20.41
CA LEU A 159 -12.22 -7.22 19.62
C LEU A 159 -13.12 -5.96 19.67
N LYS A 160 -13.21 -5.30 20.84
CA LYS A 160 -13.91 -4.01 20.94
C LYS A 160 -13.22 -2.93 20.12
N MET A 161 -11.90 -2.92 20.09
CA MET A 161 -11.13 -1.95 19.32
C MET A 161 -11.26 -2.22 17.82
N GLU A 162 -11.18 -3.49 17.39
CA GLU A 162 -11.45 -3.93 16.02
C GLU A 162 -12.83 -3.43 15.55
N SER A 163 -13.87 -3.67 16.34
CA SER A 163 -15.23 -3.20 16.01
C SER A 163 -15.29 -1.69 15.87
N LYS A 164 -14.62 -0.93 16.74
CA LYS A 164 -14.55 0.54 16.63
C LYS A 164 -13.86 1.01 15.35
N VAL A 165 -12.74 0.38 14.99
CA VAL A 165 -12.00 0.72 13.77
C VAL A 165 -12.86 0.44 12.53
N LEU A 166 -13.45 -0.75 12.43
CA LEU A 166 -14.30 -1.13 11.29
C LEU A 166 -15.52 -0.22 11.14
N ASN A 167 -16.20 0.10 12.25
CA ASN A 167 -17.37 0.98 12.24
C ASN A 167 -17.00 2.41 11.83
N LEU A 168 -15.88 2.94 12.32
CA LEU A 168 -15.41 4.27 11.93
C LEU A 168 -15.12 4.35 10.43
N LEU A 169 -14.47 3.32 9.89
CA LEU A 169 -14.06 3.28 8.49
C LEU A 169 -15.17 2.83 7.55
N TYR A 170 -16.39 2.60 8.06
CA TYR A 170 -17.52 2.05 7.30
C TYR A 170 -17.14 0.79 6.50
N PHE A 171 -16.27 -0.04 7.08
CA PHE A 171 -15.71 -1.25 6.45
C PHE A 171 -14.98 -1.00 5.10
N GLN A 172 -14.56 0.24 4.82
CA GLN A 172 -13.75 0.58 3.64
C GLN A 172 -12.28 0.25 3.89
N LEU A 173 -11.92 -1.02 3.69
CA LEU A 173 -10.57 -1.56 3.90
C LEU A 173 -9.74 -1.64 2.60
N SER A 174 -10.40 -1.65 1.44
CA SER A 174 -9.72 -1.67 0.13
C SER A 174 -9.16 -0.27 -0.18
N VAL A 175 -7.96 -0.01 0.35
CA VAL A 175 -7.20 1.21 0.10
C VAL A 175 -5.95 0.90 -0.72
N PRO A 176 -5.64 1.68 -1.76
CA PRO A 176 -4.35 1.61 -2.41
C PRO A 176 -3.28 2.11 -1.42
N THR A 177 -2.25 1.29 -1.21
CA THR A 177 -1.10 1.66 -0.38
C THR A 177 0.14 1.80 -1.25
N THR A 178 1.25 2.28 -0.67
CA THR A 178 2.50 2.41 -1.41
C THR A 178 2.92 1.07 -2.01
N LYS A 179 2.70 -0.05 -1.28
CA LYS A 179 2.93 -1.42 -1.75
C LYS A 179 2.21 -1.70 -3.07
N THR A 180 0.96 -1.25 -3.21
CA THR A 180 0.17 -1.42 -4.43
C THR A 180 0.82 -0.76 -5.65
N PHE A 181 1.46 0.39 -5.46
CA PHE A 181 2.15 1.14 -6.51
C PHE A 181 3.60 0.70 -6.75
N LEU A 182 4.19 -0.14 -5.89
CA LEU A 182 5.54 -0.68 -6.09
C LEU A 182 5.67 -1.57 -7.34
N ARG A 183 4.58 -1.87 -8.05
CA ARG A 183 4.63 -2.40 -9.42
C ARG A 183 5.48 -1.55 -10.37
N PHE A 184 5.75 -0.28 -10.05
CA PHE A 184 6.72 0.56 -10.76
C PHE A 184 8.13 -0.04 -10.83
N ILE A 185 8.48 -0.96 -9.93
CA ILE A 185 9.72 -1.74 -10.01
C ILE A 185 9.79 -2.49 -11.34
N LEU A 186 8.68 -3.04 -11.84
CA LEU A 186 8.63 -3.71 -13.15
C LEU A 186 8.91 -2.74 -14.29
N ALA A 187 8.30 -1.55 -14.26
CA ALA A 187 8.54 -0.48 -15.24
C ALA A 187 9.99 0.01 -15.21
N ALA A 188 10.59 0.11 -14.03
CA ALA A 188 12.00 0.39 -13.87
C ALA A 188 12.84 -0.75 -14.48
N GLN A 189 12.55 -2.01 -14.15
CA GLN A 189 13.31 -3.16 -14.63
C GLN A 189 13.28 -3.33 -16.16
N ALA A 190 12.37 -2.66 -16.88
CA ALA A 190 12.32 -2.66 -18.35
C ALA A 190 13.65 -2.27 -19.05
N SER A 191 14.50 -1.46 -18.41
CA SER A 191 15.82 -1.12 -18.95
C SER A 191 16.91 -2.17 -18.69
N TYR A 192 16.64 -3.15 -17.81
CA TYR A 192 17.60 -4.18 -17.43
C TYR A 192 17.39 -5.44 -18.27
N LYS A 193 18.51 -6.06 -18.70
CA LYS A 193 18.46 -7.35 -19.42
C LYS A 193 18.07 -8.51 -18.51
N VAL A 194 18.35 -8.40 -17.22
CA VAL A 194 18.05 -9.39 -16.18
C VAL A 194 17.40 -8.65 -15.02
N PRO A 195 16.32 -9.18 -14.41
CA PRO A 195 15.71 -8.56 -13.23
C PRO A 195 16.75 -8.30 -12.13
N CYS A 196 16.85 -7.05 -11.69
CA CYS A 196 17.76 -6.64 -10.62
C CYS A 196 17.02 -6.77 -9.29
N LEU A 197 17.36 -7.80 -8.53
CA LEU A 197 16.74 -8.11 -7.24
C LEU A 197 17.11 -7.05 -6.18
N GLU A 198 18.32 -6.48 -6.28
CA GLU A 198 18.79 -5.41 -5.42
C GLU A 198 17.92 -4.16 -5.55
N LEU A 199 17.47 -3.84 -6.77
CA LEU A 199 16.55 -2.72 -7.02
C LEU A 199 15.21 -2.94 -6.33
N GLU A 200 14.68 -4.17 -6.42
CA GLU A 200 13.40 -4.51 -5.81
C GLU A 200 13.45 -4.38 -4.29
N PHE A 201 14.47 -4.98 -3.65
CA PHE A 201 14.61 -4.91 -2.19
C PHE A 201 14.90 -3.49 -1.71
N LEU A 202 15.75 -2.74 -2.40
CA LEU A 202 16.05 -1.37 -2.01
C LEU A 202 14.83 -0.45 -2.15
N ALA A 203 14.05 -0.59 -3.23
CA ALA A 203 12.82 0.20 -3.41
C ALA A 203 11.77 -0.12 -2.35
N LYS A 204 11.58 -1.42 -2.03
CA LYS A 204 10.67 -1.85 -0.94
C LYS A 204 11.13 -1.30 0.41
N TYR A 205 12.41 -1.43 0.72
CA TYR A 205 13.00 -0.90 1.96
C TYR A 205 12.79 0.61 2.10
N LEU A 206 13.10 1.38 1.05
CA LEU A 206 12.91 2.84 1.05
C LEU A 206 11.42 3.21 1.23
N ALA A 207 10.51 2.47 0.60
CA ALA A 207 9.07 2.67 0.77
C ALA A 207 8.61 2.35 2.20
N GLU A 208 9.13 1.29 2.81
CA GLU A 208 8.81 0.91 4.20
C GLU A 208 9.30 1.96 5.20
N LEU A 209 10.49 2.54 5.00
CA LEU A 209 11.01 3.61 5.87
C LEU A 209 10.05 4.80 5.95
N THR A 210 9.32 5.11 4.88
CA THR A 210 8.35 6.22 4.88
C THR A 210 7.15 5.97 5.80
N LEU A 211 6.86 4.70 6.13
CA LEU A 211 5.75 4.36 7.03
C LEU A 211 6.02 4.81 8.47
N LEU A 212 7.28 4.89 8.90
CA LEU A 212 7.66 5.34 10.25
C LEU A 212 7.51 6.86 10.40
N GLU A 213 7.79 7.59 9.32
CA GLU A 213 7.87 9.04 9.31
C GLU A 213 6.50 9.71 9.08
N TYR A 214 5.94 10.31 10.14
CA TYR A 214 4.66 11.03 10.07
C TYR A 214 4.64 12.12 8.99
N SER A 215 5.79 12.77 8.74
CA SER A 215 5.91 13.84 7.75
C SER A 215 5.61 13.39 6.30
N PHE A 216 5.66 12.08 6.02
CA PHE A 216 5.35 11.53 4.71
C PHE A 216 3.86 11.37 4.43
N LEU A 217 3.00 11.51 5.44
CA LEU A 217 1.54 11.39 5.29
C LEU A 217 0.95 12.38 4.27
N LYS A 218 1.63 13.51 4.07
CA LYS A 218 1.24 14.54 3.09
C LYS A 218 1.40 14.10 1.63
N PHE A 219 2.22 13.09 1.35
CA PHE A 219 2.43 12.57 0.00
C PHE A 219 1.44 11.46 -0.31
N LEU A 220 1.13 11.29 -1.61
CA LEU A 220 0.29 10.19 -2.07
C LEU A 220 1.09 8.88 -2.09
N PRO A 221 0.45 7.73 -1.82
CA PRO A 221 1.08 6.42 -1.93
C PRO A 221 1.82 6.20 -3.25
N SER A 222 1.23 6.62 -4.36
CA SER A 222 1.88 6.51 -5.67
C SER A 222 3.14 7.36 -5.81
N ASN A 223 3.15 8.56 -5.24
CA ASN A 223 4.32 9.44 -5.29
C ASN A 223 5.45 8.85 -4.45
N ILE A 224 5.13 8.31 -3.27
CA ILE A 224 6.10 7.62 -2.42
C ILE A 224 6.72 6.43 -3.18
N ALA A 225 5.88 5.60 -3.81
CA ALA A 225 6.36 4.44 -4.56
C ALA A 225 7.27 4.84 -5.74
N ALA A 226 6.87 5.83 -6.53
CA ALA A 226 7.68 6.32 -7.65
C ALA A 226 9.02 6.90 -7.17
N SER A 227 9.01 7.70 -6.10
CA SER A 227 10.23 8.27 -5.50
C SER A 227 11.15 7.20 -4.91
N ALA A 228 10.60 6.17 -4.26
CA ALA A 228 11.38 5.05 -3.71
C ALA A 228 12.08 4.27 -4.83
N VAL A 229 11.38 3.95 -5.92
CA VAL A 229 11.94 3.27 -7.09
C VAL A 229 13.02 4.12 -7.77
N PHE A 230 12.77 5.41 -7.95
CA PHE A 230 13.75 6.34 -8.50
C PHE A 230 15.02 6.39 -7.66
N LEU A 231 14.89 6.58 -6.35
CA LEU A 231 16.04 6.68 -5.45
C LEU A 231 16.82 5.37 -5.38
N ALA A 232 16.12 4.23 -5.40
CA ALA A 232 16.75 2.92 -5.46
C ALA A 232 17.60 2.74 -6.73
N ARG A 233 17.05 3.09 -7.90
CA ARG A 233 17.80 3.06 -9.17
C ARG A 233 19.04 3.95 -9.12
N TRP A 234 18.86 5.20 -8.67
CA TRP A 234 19.96 6.16 -8.56
C TRP A 234 21.07 5.67 -7.63
N THR A 235 20.69 5.04 -6.52
CA THR A 235 21.65 4.49 -5.54
C THR A 235 22.46 3.34 -6.14
N LEU A 236 21.84 2.47 -6.94
CA LEU A 236 22.49 1.29 -7.53
C LEU A 236 23.28 1.61 -8.80
N ASN A 237 22.80 2.54 -9.62
CA ASN A 237 23.45 2.93 -10.87
C ASN A 237 23.24 4.42 -11.15
N GLN A 238 24.34 5.18 -11.09
CA GLN A 238 24.38 6.62 -11.38
C GLN A 238 24.78 6.94 -12.83
N SER A 239 25.09 5.92 -13.64
CA SER A 239 25.55 6.10 -15.02
C SER A 239 24.44 6.44 -16.00
N ASP A 240 23.21 6.04 -15.71
CA ASP A 240 22.04 6.27 -16.56
C ASP A 240 21.00 7.15 -15.85
N HIS A 241 20.13 7.81 -16.62
CA HIS A 241 19.01 8.55 -16.06
C HIS A 241 18.08 7.58 -15.30
N PRO A 242 17.85 7.76 -13.99
CA PRO A 242 17.08 6.82 -13.18
C PRO A 242 15.58 6.81 -13.57
N TRP A 243 15.05 7.89 -14.15
CA TRP A 243 13.68 7.93 -14.65
C TRP A 243 13.67 7.60 -16.15
N ASN A 244 13.52 6.31 -16.49
CA ASN A 244 13.49 5.85 -17.88
C ASN A 244 12.10 6.11 -18.52
N PRO A 245 11.96 6.07 -19.86
CA PRO A 245 10.67 6.37 -20.53
C PRO A 245 9.51 5.45 -20.10
N THR A 246 9.81 4.20 -19.76
CA THR A 246 8.80 3.25 -19.30
C THR A 246 8.30 3.62 -17.90
N LEU A 247 9.21 3.91 -16.97
CA LEU A 247 8.86 4.36 -15.62
C LEU A 247 8.06 5.67 -15.68
N GLU A 248 8.43 6.60 -16.55
CA GLU A 248 7.67 7.84 -16.78
C GLU A 248 6.23 7.55 -17.18
N HIS A 249 6.04 6.71 -18.19
CA HIS A 249 4.71 6.34 -18.67
C HIS A 249 3.81 5.75 -17.58
N TYR A 250 4.32 4.84 -16.75
CA TYR A 250 3.52 4.20 -15.70
C TYR A 250 3.35 5.06 -14.44
N THR A 251 4.18 6.07 -14.22
CA THR A 251 4.13 6.94 -13.03
C THR A 251 3.43 8.28 -13.28
N SER A 252 3.17 8.64 -14.54
CA SER A 252 2.31 9.76 -14.93
C SER A 252 0.84 9.59 -14.54
#